data_AF-E2CCI7-F1
#
_entry.id   AF-E2CCI7-F1
#
_cell.length_a   1.000
_cell.length_b   1.000
_cell.length_c   1.000
_cell.angle_alpha   90.00
_cell.angle_beta   90.00
_cell.angle_gamma   90.00
#
_symmetry.space_group_name_H-M   'P 1'
#
loop_
_entity.id
_entity.type
_entity.pdbx_description
1 polymer ?
#
loop_
_entity_poly.entity_id
_entity_poly.type
_entity_poly.pdbx_seq_one_letter_code
_entity_poly.pdbx_strand_id
1 'polypeptide(L)' 'MWRVMERMVKGESSYEEIDMLFKVTKQVEGHTICALGDAAAWPIQGLIRNFRPLIEQRIDDYVAKTKAPKAPLIAAE' A
#
# COMPACT_ATOMS: atom_id res chain seq x y z
N MET A 1 7.21 4.33 -6.51
CA MET A 1 5.93 4.81 -5.95
C MET A 1 4.74 4.05 -6.54
N TRP A 2 4.43 4.17 -7.83
CA TRP A 2 3.26 3.52 -8.47
C TRP A 2 3.06 2.02 -8.14
N ARG A 3 4.09 1.19 -8.35
CA ARG A 3 4.01 -0.26 -8.09
C ARG A 3 3.64 -0.62 -6.64
N VAL A 4 4.06 0.21 -5.68
CA VAL A 4 3.72 0.00 -4.26
C VAL A 4 2.26 0.40 -4.03
N MET A 5 1.82 1.52 -4.62
CA MET A 5 0.42 1.95 -4.57
C MET A 5 -0.53 0.88 -5.15
N GLU A 6 -0.17 0.23 -6.25
CA GLU A 6 -0.97 -0.88 -6.80
C GLU A 6 -1.10 -2.06 -5.83
N ARG A 7 -0.01 -2.43 -5.13
CA ARG A 7 -0.06 -3.47 -4.10
C ARG A 7 -0.91 -3.04 -2.91
N MET A 8 -0.78 -1.80 -2.44
CA MET A 8 -1.59 -1.25 -1.34
C MET A 8 -3.09 -1.24 -1.66
N VAL A 9 -3.47 -0.96 -2.92
CA VAL A 9 -4.88 -1.03 -3.35
C VAL A 9 -5.43 -2.46 -3.25
N LYS A 10 -4.62 -3.47 -3.59
CA LYS A 10 -4.99 -4.88 -3.47
C LYS A 10 -4.96 -5.41 -2.04
N GLY A 11 -4.22 -4.76 -1.14
CA GLY A 11 -3.90 -5.26 0.20
C GLY A 11 -2.66 -6.18 0.24
N GLU A 12 -1.91 -6.27 -0.86
CA GLU A 12 -0.72 -7.12 -1.02
C GLU A 12 0.55 -6.51 -0.41
N SER A 13 0.46 -5.33 0.22
CA SER A 13 1.61 -4.64 0.81
C SER A 13 1.87 -5.05 2.26
N SER A 14 3.10 -4.88 2.74
CA SER A 14 3.42 -4.97 4.17
C SER A 14 3.36 -3.62 4.90
N TYR A 15 3.40 -3.65 6.23
CA TYR A 15 3.41 -2.43 7.05
C TYR A 15 4.70 -1.63 6.83
N GLU A 16 5.84 -2.32 6.69
CA GLU A 16 7.14 -1.73 6.41
C GLU A 16 7.18 -1.08 5.02
N GLU A 17 6.44 -1.63 4.05
CA GLU A 17 6.32 -1.02 2.72
C GLU A 17 5.60 0.34 2.77
N ILE A 18 4.66 0.55 3.69
CA ILE A 18 4.01 1.86 3.91
C ILE A 18 5.07 2.88 4.34
N ASP A 19 5.89 2.54 5.33
CA ASP A 19 6.92 3.43 5.87
C ASP A 19 8.05 3.67 4.86
N MET A 20 8.43 2.63 4.10
CA MET A 20 9.38 2.74 2.99
C MET A 20 8.84 3.68 1.91
N LEU A 21 7.58 3.53 1.51
CA LEU A 21 6.96 4.41 0.51
C LEU A 21 6.93 5.86 1.03
N PHE A 22 6.59 6.08 2.30
CA PHE A 22 6.63 7.40 2.91
C PHE A 22 8.05 8.02 2.83
N LYS A 23 9.10 7.26 3.16
CA LYS A 23 10.50 7.71 3.00
C LYS A 23 10.84 8.05 1.55
N VAL A 24 10.42 7.21 0.59
CA VAL A 24 10.65 7.47 -0.84
C VAL A 24 9.96 8.76 -1.29
N THR A 25 8.74 9.06 -0.82
CA THR A 25 8.09 10.33 -1.18
C THR A 25 8.89 11.54 -0.69
N LYS A 26 9.60 11.44 0.45
CA LYS A 26 10.49 12.49 0.95
C LYS A 26 11.79 12.62 0.17
N GLN A 27 12.26 11.55 -0.46
CA GLN A 27 13.40 11.59 -1.38
C GLN A 27 13.04 12.22 -2.73
N VAL A 28 11.76 12.20 -3.12
CA VAL A 28 11.27 12.87 -4.34
C VAL A 28 10.99 14.34 -4.08
N GLU A 29 10.36 14.65 -2.95
CA GLU A 29 10.01 16.02 -2.55
C GLU A 29 11.27 16.91 -2.49
N GLY A 30 11.25 18.03 -3.21
CA GLY A 30 12.36 18.99 -3.26
C GLY A 30 13.62 18.53 -4.00
N HIS A 31 13.61 17.33 -4.59
CA HIS A 31 14.77 16.76 -5.30
C HIS A 31 14.51 16.59 -6.81
N THR A 32 13.47 17.23 -7.34
CA THR A 32 13.13 17.21 -8.76
C THR A 32 13.21 18.61 -9.36
N ILE A 33 13.46 18.70 -10.67
CA ILE A 33 13.66 19.99 -11.38
C ILE A 33 12.40 20.86 -11.37
N CYS A 34 11.22 20.24 -11.39
CA CYS A 34 9.92 20.91 -11.46
C CYS A 34 9.01 20.39 -10.34
N ALA A 35 8.06 21.23 -9.90
CA ALA A 35 7.09 20.94 -8.84
C ALA A 35 6.18 19.73 -9.10
N LEU A 36 6.26 19.09 -10.27
CA LEU A 36 5.56 17.84 -10.55
C LEU A 36 5.97 16.71 -9.59
N GLY A 37 7.25 16.65 -9.18
CA GLY A 37 7.70 15.65 -8.21
C GLY A 37 7.01 15.80 -6.86
N ASP A 38 6.92 17.04 -6.38
CA ASP A 38 6.21 17.38 -5.13
C ASP A 38 4.72 17.09 -5.27
N ALA A 39 4.12 17.48 -6.39
CA ALA A 39 2.71 17.21 -6.70
C ALA A 39 2.39 15.70 -6.75
N ALA A 40 3.36 14.85 -7.11
CA ALA A 40 3.21 13.40 -7.08
C ALA A 40 3.47 12.80 -5.68
N ALA A 41 4.38 13.38 -4.90
CA ALA A 41 4.76 12.89 -3.58
C ALA A 41 3.72 13.24 -2.49
N TRP A 42 3.22 14.47 -2.50
CA TRP A 42 2.34 14.98 -1.45
C TRP A 42 1.00 14.24 -1.32
N PRO A 43 0.30 13.82 -2.39
CA PRO A 43 -0.91 13.01 -2.25
C PRO A 43 -0.67 11.70 -1.51
N ILE A 44 0.45 11.02 -1.78
CA ILE A 44 0.83 9.78 -1.10
C ILE A 44 1.14 10.06 0.38
N GLN A 45 1.88 11.14 0.68
CA GLN A 45 2.15 11.53 2.06
C GLN A 45 0.86 11.87 2.83
N GLY A 46 -0.04 12.63 2.22
CA GLY A 46 -1.34 12.99 2.81
C GLY A 46 -2.22 11.76 3.04
N LEU A 47 -2.25 10.84 2.07
CA LEU A 47 -2.94 9.56 2.19
C LEU A 47 -2.40 8.77 3.39
N ILE A 48 -1.08 8.56 3.46
CA ILE A 48 -0.46 7.79 4.55
C ILE A 48 -0.71 8.48 5.90
N ARG A 49 -0.53 9.80 6.01
CA ARG A 49 -0.71 10.51 7.29
C ARG A 49 -2.12 10.42 7.86
N ASN A 50 -3.13 10.49 7.00
CA ASN A 50 -4.53 10.59 7.45
C ASN A 50 -5.27 9.24 7.42
N PHE A 51 -4.87 8.32 6.55
CA PHE A 51 -5.58 7.07 6.30
C PHE A 51 -4.72 5.82 6.54
N ARG A 52 -3.58 5.92 7.26
CA ARG A 52 -2.78 4.74 7.65
C ARG A 52 -3.63 3.61 8.24
N PRO A 53 -4.56 3.85 9.18
CA PRO A 53 -5.36 2.77 9.76
C PRO A 53 -6.20 2.02 8.71
N LEU A 54 -6.72 2.72 7.70
CA LEU A 54 -7.50 2.11 6.62
C LEU A 54 -6.60 1.25 5.70
N ILE A 55 -5.37 1.70 5.46
CA ILE A 55 -4.39 0.95 4.66
C ILE A 55 -4.00 -0.34 5.41
N GLU A 56 -3.67 -0.24 6.70
CA GLU A 56 -3.32 -1.38 7.55
C GLU A 56 -4.47 -2.38 7.63
N GLN A 57 -5.70 -1.91 7.84
CA GLN A 57 -6.89 -2.77 7.81
C GLN A 57 -7.01 -3.55 6.49
N ARG A 58 -6.73 -2.90 5.35
CA ARG A 58 -6.80 -3.57 4.04
C ARG A 58 -5.75 -4.67 3.90
N ILE A 59 -4.58 -4.47 4.49
CA ILE A 59 -3.51 -5.49 4.55
C ILE A 59 -3.99 -6.67 5.41
N ASP A 60 -4.53 -6.39 6.60
CA ASP A 60 -5.01 -7.42 7.52
C ASP A 60 -6.13 -8.25 6.89
N ASP A 61 -7.09 -7.60 6.23
CA ASP A 61 -8.19 -8.26 5.51
C ASP A 61 -7.65 -9.18 4.39
N TYR A 62 -6.62 -8.73 3.67
CA TYR A 62 -5.98 -9.53 2.63
C TYR A 62 -5.24 -10.74 3.22
N VAL A 63 -4.49 -10.54 4.31
CA VAL A 63 -3.79 -11.61 5.03
C VAL A 63 -4.78 -12.63 5.61
N ALA A 64 -5.90 -12.18 6.18
CA ALA A 64 -6.94 -13.06 6.71
C ALA A 64 -7.57 -13.90 5.60
N LYS A 65 -7.89 -13.31 4.45
CA LYS A 65 -8.43 -14.02 3.28
C LYS A 65 -7.46 -15.06 2.72
N THR A 66 -6.18 -14.73 2.65
CA THR A 66 -5.15 -15.63 2.10
C THR A 66 -4.79 -16.78 3.06
N LYS A 67 -4.91 -16.57 4.38
CA LYS A 67 -4.69 -17.61 5.40
C LYS A 67 -5.91 -18.50 5.66
N ALA A 68 -7.11 -18.11 5.21
CA ALA A 68 -8.30 -18.91 5.41
C ALA A 68 -8.09 -20.32 4.82
N PRO A 69 -8.42 -21.40 5.56
CA PRO A 69 -8.28 -22.74 5.03
C PRO A 69 -9.13 -22.83 3.76
N LYS A 70 -8.49 -23.22 2.64
CA LYS A 70 -9.23 -23.55 1.42
C LYS A 70 -10.23 -24.62 1.82
N ALA A 71 -11.53 -24.33 1.68
CA ALA A 71 -12.56 -25.32 1.90
C ALA A 71 -12.15 -26.60 1.16
N PRO A 72 -12.21 -27.78 1.80
CA PRO A 72 -11.90 -29.00 1.10
C PRO A 72 -12.81 -29.03 -0.14
N LEU A 73 -12.19 -29.13 -1.31
CA LEU A 73 -12.86 -29.52 -2.55
C LEU A 73 -13.35 -30.96 -2.31
N ILE A 74 -14.43 -31.10 -1.54
CA ILE A 74 -15.09 -32.39 -1.38
C ILE A 74 -15.71 -32.68 -2.73
N ALA A 75 -15.14 -33.70 -3.37
CA ALA A 75 -15.65 -34.46 -4.49
C ALA A 75 -17.13 -34.19 -4.79
N ALA A 76 -17.39 -33.49 -5.90
CA ALA A 76 -18.61 -33.73 -6.64
C ALA A 76 -18.32 -34.95 -7.52
N GLU A 77 -19.05 -36.02 -7.24
CA GLU A 77 -19.17 -37.24 -8.03
C GLU A 77 -19.44 -36.96 -9.52
#